data_AF-A0A9Q4HBE3-F1
#
_entry.id   AF-A0A9Q4HBE3-F1
#
_cell.length_a   1.000
_cell.length_b   1.000
_cell.length_c   1.000
_cell.angle_alpha   90.00
_cell.angle_beta   90.00
_cell.angle_gamma   90.00
#
_symmetry.space_group_name_H-M   'P 1'
#
loop_
_entity.id
_entity.type
_entity.pdbx_description
1 polymer ?
#
loop_
_entity_poly.entity_id
_entity_poly.type
_entity_poly.pdbx_seq_one_letter_code
_entity_poly.pdbx_strand_id
1 'polypeptide(L)'
;MKNQNTQKTISSRTLINIIGIFIFLGTAISPITQSYSFNKDFELIRESTMNTEQTKEFYLFIAIISILFFFLANVYFLGKTGKRIFYTVLSIIFLACCYLAIILY
;
A
#
# COMPACT_ATOMS: atom_id res chain seq x y z
N MET A 1 16.62 -6.40 -44.08
CA MET A 1 16.08 -6.87 -42.78
C MET A 1 15.84 -5.66 -41.90
N LYS A 2 14.58 -5.33 -41.59
CA LYS A 2 14.24 -4.15 -40.77
C LYS A 2 14.02 -4.64 -39.33
N ASN A 3 15.04 -4.51 -38.48
CA ASN A 3 14.92 -4.78 -37.05
C ASN A 3 14.03 -3.71 -36.43
N GLN A 4 12.74 -4.02 -36.29
CA GLN A 4 11.83 -3.20 -35.49
C GLN A 4 12.05 -3.56 -34.02
N ASN A 5 12.91 -2.78 -33.34
CA ASN A 5 12.91 -2.70 -31.88
C ASN A 5 11.53 -2.22 -31.44
N THR A 6 10.65 -3.16 -31.15
CA THR A 6 9.31 -2.91 -30.61
C THR A 6 9.49 -2.46 -29.17
N GLN A 7 9.53 -1.14 -28.93
CA GLN A 7 9.45 -0.61 -27.58
C GLN A 7 8.10 -1.06 -26.99
N LYS A 8 8.16 -1.97 -26.03
CA LYS A 8 6.96 -2.49 -25.34
C LYS A 8 6.42 -1.38 -24.44
N THR A 9 5.44 -0.63 -24.92
CA THR A 9 4.80 0.43 -24.14
C THR A 9 3.94 -0.19 -23.05
N ILE A 10 4.36 -0.04 -21.79
CA ILE A 10 3.59 -0.51 -20.64
C ILE A 10 2.43 0.47 -20.42
N SER A 11 1.20 -0.06 -20.35
CA SER A 11 0.03 0.76 -20.05
C SER A 11 0.11 1.32 -18.63
N SER A 12 -0.40 2.53 -18.40
CA SER A 12 -0.44 3.13 -17.06
C SER A 12 -1.19 2.25 -16.05
N ARG A 13 -2.21 1.51 -16.49
CA ARG A 13 -2.93 0.52 -15.67
C ARG A 13 -2.02 -0.59 -15.19
N THR A 14 -1.24 -1.15 -16.11
CA THR A 14 -0.26 -2.21 -15.80
C THR A 14 0.80 -1.69 -14.84
N LEU A 15 1.31 -0.47 -15.06
CA LEU A 15 2.32 0.15 -14.21
C LEU A 15 1.82 0.34 -12.77
N ILE A 16 0.62 0.88 -12.58
CA ILE A 16 0.04 1.08 -11.24
C ILE A 16 -0.16 -0.25 -10.52
N ASN A 17 -0.62 -1.29 -11.21
CA ASN A 17 -0.77 -2.61 -10.62
C ASN A 17 0.58 -3.20 -10.20
N ILE A 18 1.63 -3.07 -11.02
CA ILE A 18 2.98 -3.52 -10.67
C ILE A 18 3.47 -2.81 -9.41
N ILE A 19 3.35 -1.48 -9.36
CA ILE A 19 3.73 -0.67 -8.19
C ILE A 19 2.96 -1.13 -6.95
N GLY A 20 1.65 -1.35 -7.07
CA GLY A 20 0.82 -1.87 -6.00
C GLY A 20 1.33 -3.21 -5.45
N ILE A 21 1.67 -4.16 -6.34
CA ILE A 21 2.25 -5.45 -5.95
C ILE A 21 3.52 -5.24 -5.12
N PHE A 22 4.45 -4.40 -5.59
CA PHE A 22 5.69 -4.12 -4.86
C PHE A 22 5.43 -3.49 -3.48
N ILE A 23 4.51 -2.52 -3.39
CA ILE A 23 4.16 -1.88 -2.12
C ILE A 23 3.57 -2.90 -1.15
N PHE A 24 2.59 -3.71 -1.57
CA PHE A 24 1.93 -4.66 -0.67
C PHE A 24 2.81 -5.84 -0.30
N LEU A 25 3.64 -6.37 -1.21
CA LEU A 25 4.64 -7.37 -0.85
C LEU A 25 5.67 -6.81 0.14
N GLY A 26 6.20 -5.61 -0.13
CA GLY A 26 7.15 -4.95 0.76
C GLY A 26 6.57 -4.71 2.16
N THR A 27 5.30 -4.32 2.21
CA THR A 27 4.59 -4.13 3.49
C THR A 27 4.32 -5.48 4.18
N ALA A 28 3.96 -6.53 3.44
CA ALA A 28 3.70 -7.86 4.01
C ALA A 28 4.95 -8.50 4.62
N ILE A 29 6.14 -8.27 4.08
CA ILE A 29 7.39 -8.79 4.67
C ILE A 29 7.89 -7.95 5.86
N SER A 30 7.36 -6.75 6.07
CA SER A 30 7.84 -5.81 7.10
C SER A 30 7.82 -6.37 8.54
N PRO A 31 6.87 -7.22 8.98
CA PRO A 31 6.91 -7.81 10.32
C PRO A 31 8.05 -8.80 10.52
N ILE A 32 8.66 -9.30 9.44
CA ILE A 32 9.81 -10.21 9.48
C ILE A 32 11.11 -9.41 9.43
N THR A 33 11.13 -8.30 8.68
CA THR A 33 12.28 -7.41 8.53
C THR A 33 12.34 -6.32 9.61
N GLN A 34 11.82 -6.58 10.81
CA GLN A 34 11.70 -5.57 11.87
C GLN A 34 13.02 -4.84 12.13
N SER A 35 12.91 -3.53 12.32
CA SER A 35 14.03 -2.65 12.61
C SER A 35 14.60 -2.97 14.00
N TYR A 36 15.93 -3.10 14.06
CA TYR A 36 16.65 -2.99 15.32
C TYR A 36 16.80 -1.51 15.63
N SER A 37 16.41 -1.12 16.85
CA SER A 37 16.57 0.23 17.34
C SER A 37 17.61 0.25 18.45
N PHE A 38 18.30 1.36 18.59
CA PHE A 38 19.23 1.55 19.70
C PHE A 38 18.48 2.20 20.85
N ASN A 39 18.57 1.58 22.03
CA ASN A 39 18.20 2.26 23.28
C ASN A 39 19.15 3.45 23.54
N LYS A 40 18.76 4.34 24.45
CA LYS A 40 19.59 5.40 25.06
C LYS A 40 20.96 4.90 25.54
N ASP A 41 21.07 3.61 25.87
CA ASP A 41 22.31 2.95 26.28
C ASP A 41 23.12 2.35 25.11
N PHE A 42 22.77 2.66 23.85
CA PHE A 42 23.37 2.12 22.62
C PHE A 42 23.33 0.59 22.49
N GLU A 43 22.43 -0.08 23.22
CA GLU A 43 22.15 -1.50 23.02
C GLU A 43 21.19 -1.72 21.84
N LEU A 44 21.47 -2.72 21.00
CA LEU A 44 20.58 -3.15 19.93
C LEU A 44 19.37 -3.86 20.54
N ILE A 45 18.21 -3.20 20.53
CA ILE A 45 16.95 -3.78 20.99
C ILE A 45 16.04 -4.01 19.79
N ARG A 46 15.38 -5.18 19.78
CA ARG A 46 14.29 -5.45 18.85
C ARG A 46 13.05 -4.70 19.34
N GLU A 47 12.75 -3.58 18.69
CA GLU A 47 11.87 -2.54 19.24
C GLU A 47 10.43 -3.02 19.49
N SER A 48 9.93 -4.01 18.76
CA SER A 48 8.65 -4.64 19.07
C SER A 48 8.40 -5.87 18.21
N THR A 49 8.48 -7.06 18.79
CA THR A 49 8.00 -8.27 18.10
C THR A 49 6.48 -8.28 18.19
N MET A 50 5.77 -8.15 17.06
CA MET A 50 4.31 -8.27 17.06
C MET A 50 3.92 -9.64 17.61
N ASN A 51 2.94 -9.68 18.51
CA ASN A 51 2.37 -10.96 18.95
C ASN A 51 1.67 -11.66 17.77
N THR A 52 1.41 -12.95 17.89
CA THR A 52 0.73 -13.77 16.87
C THR A 52 -0.63 -13.17 16.47
N GLU A 53 -1.39 -12.66 17.45
CA GLU A 53 -2.68 -12.00 17.18
C GLU A 53 -2.52 -10.70 16.40
N GLN A 54 -1.59 -9.83 16.82
CA GLN A 54 -1.29 -8.57 16.13
C GLN A 54 -0.78 -8.80 14.70
N THR A 55 0.03 -9.84 14.51
CA THR A 55 0.52 -10.25 13.19
C THR A 55 -0.62 -10.68 12.29
N LYS A 56 -1.59 -11.43 12.81
CA LYS A 56 -2.80 -11.84 12.08
C LYS A 56 -3.66 -10.64 11.69
N GLU A 57 -3.91 -9.73 12.62
CA GLU A 57 -4.66 -8.50 12.37
C GLU A 57 -3.97 -7.62 11.31
N PHE A 58 -2.65 -7.50 11.39
CA PHE A 58 -1.84 -6.77 10.40
C PHE A 58 -1.97 -7.36 8.99
N TYR A 59 -1.84 -8.68 8.83
CA TYR A 59 -2.01 -9.31 7.52
C TYR A 59 -3.43 -9.20 6.98
N LEU A 60 -4.45 -9.31 7.85
CA LEU A 60 -5.85 -9.08 7.46
C LEU A 60 -6.06 -7.64 6.97
N PHE A 61 -5.51 -6.67 7.69
CA PHE A 61 -5.58 -5.26 7.31
C PHE A 61 -4.91 -5.00 5.96
N ILE A 62 -3.69 -5.52 5.74
CA ILE A 62 -3.00 -5.42 4.45
C ILE A 62 -3.81 -6.07 3.34
N ALA A 63 -4.38 -7.25 3.57
CA ALA A 63 -5.17 -7.95 2.57
C ALA A 63 -6.39 -7.11 2.13
N ILE A 64 -7.10 -6.52 3.08
CA ILE A 64 -8.27 -5.66 2.81
C ILE A 64 -7.85 -4.42 2.02
N ILE A 65 -6.79 -3.72 2.44
CA ILE A 65 -6.31 -2.53 1.73
C ILE A 65 -5.77 -2.88 0.35
N SER A 66 -5.11 -4.01 0.19
CA SER A 66 -4.61 -4.49 -1.10
C SER A 66 -5.76 -4.71 -2.08
N ILE A 67 -6.80 -5.43 -1.65
CA ILE A 67 -8.01 -5.65 -2.46
C ILE A 67 -8.64 -4.31 -2.85
N LEU A 68 -8.81 -3.42 -1.88
CA LEU A 68 -9.38 -2.09 -2.12
C LEU A 68 -8.55 -1.30 -3.13
N PHE A 69 -7.21 -1.30 -2.99
CA PHE A 69 -6.31 -0.60 -3.89
C PHE A 69 -6.43 -1.13 -5.32
N PHE A 70 -6.33 -2.45 -5.53
CA PHE A 70 -6.41 -3.01 -6.88
C PHE A 70 -7.79 -2.77 -7.49
N PHE A 71 -8.86 -2.90 -6.70
CA PHE A 71 -10.20 -2.57 -7.16
C PHE A 71 -10.28 -1.11 -7.60
N LEU A 72 -9.85 -0.17 -6.77
CA LEU A 72 -9.95 1.27 -7.05
C LEU A 72 -9.03 1.68 -8.21
N ALA A 73 -7.83 1.10 -8.29
CA ALA A 73 -6.90 1.31 -9.41
C ALA A 73 -7.53 0.86 -10.73
N ASN A 74 -8.23 -0.27 -10.76
CA ASN A 74 -8.94 -0.71 -11.96
C ASN A 74 -10.16 0.19 -12.26
N VAL A 75 -10.94 0.58 -11.25
CA VAL A 75 -12.07 1.52 -11.38
C VAL A 75 -11.63 2.86 -11.96
N TYR A 76 -10.46 3.38 -11.58
CA TYR A 76 -9.93 4.64 -12.13
C TYR A 76 -9.83 4.64 -13.67
N PHE A 77 -9.57 3.49 -14.28
CA PHE A 77 -9.44 3.35 -15.73
C PHE A 77 -10.77 3.14 -16.47
N LEU A 78 -11.92 3.06 -15.78
CA LEU A 78 -13.26 2.93 -16.39
C LEU A 78 -13.81 4.25 -16.99
N GLY A 79 -12.95 5.24 -17.23
CA GLY A 79 -13.34 6.54 -17.81
C GLY A 79 -13.80 7.56 -16.77
N LYS A 80 -14.67 8.51 -17.16
CA LYS A 80 -15.04 9.66 -16.31
C LYS A 80 -15.73 9.25 -15.00
N THR A 81 -16.66 8.30 -15.07
CA THR A 81 -17.39 7.79 -13.91
C THR A 81 -16.44 7.10 -12.93
N GLY A 82 -15.53 6.27 -13.43
CA GLY A 82 -14.51 5.59 -12.64
C GLY A 82 -13.59 6.55 -11.89
N LYS A 83 -13.11 7.59 -12.58
CA LYS A 83 -12.31 8.65 -11.95
C LYS A 83 -13.07 9.39 -10.86
N ARG A 84 -14.36 9.69 -11.07
CA ARG A 84 -15.20 10.33 -10.05
C ARG A 84 -15.30 9.46 -8.80
N ILE A 85 -15.58 8.16 -8.95
CA ILE A 85 -15.63 7.22 -7.82
C ILE A 85 -14.28 7.17 -7.09
N PHE A 86 -13.18 7.05 -7.84
CA PHE A 86 -11.83 7.03 -7.28
C PHE A 86 -11.57 8.25 -6.39
N TYR A 87 -11.78 9.47 -6.90
CA TYR A 87 -11.52 10.70 -6.14
C TYR A 87 -12.48 10.89 -4.96
N THR A 88 -13.73 10.45 -5.08
CA THR A 88 -14.68 10.46 -3.96
C THR A 88 -14.18 9.55 -2.83
N VAL A 89 -13.82 8.30 -3.14
CA VAL A 89 -13.30 7.35 -2.14
C VAL A 89 -12.01 7.87 -1.52
N LEU A 90 -11.08 8.41 -2.33
CA LEU A 90 -9.83 8.99 -1.84
C LEU A 90 -10.08 10.17 -0.88
N SER A 91 -11.05 11.03 -1.19
CA SER A 91 -11.41 12.16 -0.35
C SER A 91 -12.02 11.72 0.99
N ILE A 92 -12.86 10.68 0.97
CA ILE A 92 -13.44 10.11 2.21
C ILE A 92 -12.34 9.54 3.10
N ILE A 93 -11.41 8.77 2.54
CA ILE A 93 -10.28 8.20 3.29
C ILE A 93 -9.42 9.32 3.87
N PHE A 94 -9.08 10.33 3.08
CA PHE A 94 -8.30 11.48 3.54
C PHE A 94 -8.97 12.21 4.71
N LEU A 95 -10.28 12.51 4.60
CA LEU A 95 -11.04 13.15 5.66
C LEU A 95 -11.12 12.29 6.92
N ALA A 96 -11.30 10.97 6.78
CA ALA A 96 -11.28 10.04 7.91
C ALA A 96 -9.92 10.02 8.62
N CYS A 97 -8.82 10.04 7.87
CA CYS A 97 -7.47 10.15 8.42
C CYS A 97 -7.26 11.48 9.17
N CYS A 98 -7.68 12.61 8.59
CA CYS A 98 -7.60 13.92 9.25
C CYS A 98 -8.41 13.95 10.55
N TYR A 99 -9.63 13.43 10.53
CA TYR A 99 -10.50 13.34 11.71
C TYR A 99 -9.85 12.52 12.83
N LEU A 100 -9.32 11.34 12.50
CA LEU A 100 -8.61 10.50 13.48
C LEU A 100 -7.37 11.19 14.03
N ALA A 101 -6.58 11.87 13.19
CA ALA A 101 -5.39 12.59 13.63
C ALA A 101 -5.70 13.70 14.63
N ILE A 102 -6.84 14.40 14.48
CA ILE A 102 -7.27 15.45 15.40
C ILE A 102 -7.77 14.88 16.74
N ILE A 103 -8.32 13.66 16.75
CA ILE A 103 -8.84 13.04 17.98
C ILE A 103 -7.73 12.36 18.78
N LEU A 104 -6.76 11.76 18.09
CA LEU A 104 -5.65 11.03 18.71
C LEU A 104 -4.51 11.95 19.19
N TYR A 105 -4.53 13.24 18.86
CA TYR A 105 -3.51 14.24 19.19
C TYR A 105 -4.11 15.42 19.94
#